data_AF-A0A2V8IGA9-F1
#
_entry.id   AF-A0A2V8IGA9-F1
#
_cell.length_a   1.000
_cell.length_b   1.000
_cell.length_c   1.000
_cell.angle_alpha   90.00
_cell.angle_beta   90.00
_cell.angle_gamma   90.00
#
_symmetry.space_group_name_H-M   'P 1'
#
loop_
_entity.id
_entity.type
_entity.pdbx_description
1 polymer ?
#
loop_
_entity_poly.entity_id
_entity_poly.type
_entity_poly.pdbx_seq_one_letter_code
_entity_poly.pdbx_strand_id
1 'polypeptide(L)'
;LLAAHFIKKYRHIRCAPDPEVSGISPEAHQLLAAYGWPGNVRELENAIEWAISMGTTSYILPEDLPKEIRPPSDAAVPGKGLYEREFAAFQKSLFERMLRETRGNRAEAARRLGWHQNSFRRRCSELGLE
;
A
#
# COMPACT_ATOMS: atom_id res chain seq x y z
N LEU A 1 8.09 -21.03 11.01
CA LEU A 1 6.91 -20.43 10.36
C LEU A 1 7.36 -19.63 9.13
N LEU A 2 6.58 -19.65 8.05
CA LEU A 2 6.93 -19.09 6.74
C LEU A 2 7.26 -17.58 6.79
N ALA A 3 6.59 -16.82 7.66
CA ALA A 3 6.87 -15.40 7.88
C ALA A 3 8.31 -15.14 8.37
N ALA A 4 8.84 -15.97 9.27
CA ALA A 4 10.21 -15.85 9.75
C ALA A 4 11.25 -16.12 8.65
N HIS A 5 10.91 -16.98 7.68
CA HIS A 5 11.75 -17.22 6.51
C HIS A 5 11.86 -15.96 5.63
N PHE A 6 10.74 -15.28 5.38
CA PHE A 6 10.73 -14.04 4.59
C PHE A 6 11.45 -12.89 5.29
N ILE A 7 11.34 -12.75 6.62
CA ILE A 7 12.14 -11.74 7.35
C ILE A 7 13.63 -11.97 7.14
N LYS A 8 14.09 -13.21 7.28
CA LYS A 8 15.49 -13.54 7.06
C LYS A 8 15.93 -13.24 5.63
N LYS A 9 15.03 -13.40 4.65
CA LYS A 9 15.27 -13.09 3.24
C LYS A 9 15.38 -11.57 2.99
N TYR A 10 14.57 -10.76 3.65
CA TYR A 10 14.37 -9.35 3.30
C TYR A 10 14.97 -8.34 4.30
N ARG A 11 15.44 -8.76 5.48
CA ARG A 11 16.05 -7.87 6.49
C ARG A 11 17.21 -7.00 5.98
N HIS A 12 17.83 -7.40 4.87
CA HIS A 12 18.97 -6.71 4.24
C HIS A 12 18.55 -5.60 3.27
N ILE A 13 17.25 -5.39 3.01
CA ILE A 13 16.75 -4.32 2.13
C ILE A 13 16.87 -2.94 2.81
N ARG A 14 16.93 -2.89 4.15
CA ARG A 14 17.07 -1.62 4.88
C ARG A 14 18.48 -1.07 4.74
N CYS A 15 18.58 0.23 4.50
CA CYS A 15 19.84 0.98 4.45
C CYS A 15 20.08 1.71 5.78
N ALA A 16 21.35 1.88 6.18
CA ALA A 16 21.70 2.63 7.39
C ALA A 16 21.11 4.06 7.36
N PRO A 17 20.65 4.62 8.50
CA PRO A 17 20.93 4.25 9.89
C PRO A 17 19.95 3.24 10.53
N ASP A 18 19.03 2.70 9.74
CA ASP A 18 17.94 1.86 10.23
C ASP A 18 18.40 0.44 10.66
N PRO A 19 17.95 -0.07 11.81
CA PRO A 19 18.40 -1.37 12.32
C PRO A 19 17.85 -2.55 11.51
N GLU A 20 18.60 -3.65 11.42
CA GLU A 20 18.07 -4.87 10.81
C GLU A 20 16.88 -5.42 11.60
N VAL A 21 15.87 -5.89 10.86
CA VAL A 21 14.67 -6.49 11.45
C VAL A 21 15.02 -7.87 12.02
N SER A 22 14.90 -8.01 13.33
CA SER A 22 15.22 -9.21 14.11
C SER A 22 14.04 -10.17 14.28
N GLY A 23 12.80 -9.68 14.13
CA GLY A 23 11.61 -10.51 14.30
C GLY A 23 10.29 -9.77 14.11
N ILE A 24 9.19 -10.44 14.49
CA ILE A 24 7.82 -9.89 14.48
C ILE A 24 7.36 -9.76 15.94
N SER A 25 6.64 -8.68 16.27
CA SER A 25 5.98 -8.57 17.57
C SER A 25 4.89 -9.65 17.74
N PRO A 26 4.57 -10.07 18.97
CA PRO A 26 3.50 -11.03 19.23
C PRO A 26 2.15 -10.60 18.64
N GLU A 27 1.83 -9.31 18.68
CA GLU A 27 0.60 -8.71 18.17
C GLU A 27 0.54 -8.78 16.65
N ALA A 28 1.62 -8.38 15.96
CA ALA A 28 1.72 -8.49 14.51
C ALA A 28 1.68 -9.96 14.05
N HIS A 29 2.25 -10.87 14.84
CA HIS A 29 2.19 -12.30 14.58
C HIS A 29 0.75 -12.84 14.62
N GLN A 30 -0.04 -12.41 15.60
CA GLN A 30 -1.46 -12.80 15.69
C GLN A 30 -2.27 -12.30 14.50
N LEU A 31 -2.01 -11.07 14.03
CA LEU A 31 -2.69 -10.52 12.86
C LEU A 31 -2.35 -11.28 11.57
N LEU A 32 -1.06 -11.58 11.36
CA LEU A 32 -0.62 -12.39 10.23
C LEU A 32 -1.19 -13.82 10.26
N ALA A 33 -1.36 -14.40 11.46
CA ALA A 33 -1.94 -15.72 11.65
C ALA A 33 -3.46 -15.74 11.49
N ALA A 34 -4.15 -14.65 11.85
CA ALA A 34 -5.60 -14.51 11.74
C ALA A 34 -6.06 -14.16 10.31
N TYR A 35 -5.18 -13.62 9.48
CA TYR A 35 -5.50 -13.23 8.11
C TYR A 35 -5.63 -14.45 7.18
N GLY A 36 -6.68 -14.47 6.35
CA GLY A 36 -7.03 -15.62 5.51
C GLY A 36 -6.19 -15.82 4.24
N TRP A 37 -5.26 -14.91 3.92
CA TRP A 37 -4.37 -14.96 2.75
C TRP A 37 -5.06 -15.37 1.44
N PRO A 38 -6.08 -14.61 0.98
CA PRO A 38 -6.84 -14.95 -0.22
C PRO A 38 -5.97 -15.11 -1.49
N GLY A 39 -4.80 -14.46 -1.55
CA GLY A 39 -3.84 -14.58 -2.66
C GLY A 39 -2.61 -15.45 -2.38
N ASN A 40 -2.69 -16.40 -1.44
CA ASN A 40 -1.64 -17.38 -1.10
C ASN A 40 -0.37 -16.76 -0.45
N VAL A 41 0.67 -17.59 -0.34
CA VAL A 41 2.00 -17.28 0.24
C VAL A 41 2.65 -16.01 -0.33
N ARG A 42 2.34 -15.64 -1.58
CA ARG A 42 2.86 -14.40 -2.20
C ARG A 42 2.35 -13.14 -1.53
N GLU A 43 1.10 -13.13 -1.07
CA GLU A 43 0.59 -12.00 -0.31
C GLU A 43 1.30 -11.86 1.03
N LEU A 44 1.61 -12.98 1.70
CA LEU A 44 2.41 -12.99 2.92
C LEU A 44 3.82 -12.46 2.66
N GLU A 45 4.44 -12.88 1.57
CA GLU A 45 5.76 -12.39 1.15
C GLU A 45 5.75 -10.86 0.95
N ASN A 46 4.80 -10.35 0.16
CA ASN A 46 4.65 -8.92 -0.12
C ASN A 46 4.35 -8.11 1.17
N ALA A 47 3.55 -8.67 2.08
CA ALA A 47 3.22 -8.00 3.34
C ALA A 47 4.45 -7.87 4.25
N ILE A 48 5.31 -8.89 4.29
CA ILE A 48 6.55 -8.87 5.06
C ILE A 48 7.58 -7.94 4.42
N GLU A 49 7.71 -7.96 3.09
CA GLU A 49 8.56 -7.03 2.35
C GLU A 49 8.15 -5.57 2.63
N TRP A 50 6.86 -5.26 2.51
CA TRP A 50 6.30 -3.95 2.84
C TRP A 50 6.60 -3.54 4.28
N ALA A 51 6.38 -4.44 5.24
CA ALA A 51 6.61 -4.16 6.64
C ALA A 51 8.09 -3.87 6.97
N ILE A 52 9.02 -4.53 6.27
CA ILE A 52 10.46 -4.27 6.42
C ILE A 52 10.87 -2.95 5.75
N SER A 53 10.26 -2.60 4.61
CA SER A 53 10.53 -1.34 3.91
C SER A 53 9.96 -0.12 4.64
N MET A 54 8.81 -0.26 5.30
CA MET A 54 8.13 0.83 6.01
C MET A 54 8.51 0.92 7.49
N GLY A 55 8.91 -0.21 8.08
CA GLY A 55 9.25 -0.29 9.49
C GLY A 55 10.53 0.49 9.80
N THR A 56 10.49 1.24 10.90
CA THR A 56 11.64 2.00 11.40
C THR A 56 12.37 1.28 12.54
N THR A 57 11.77 0.23 13.11
CA THR A 57 12.29 -0.45 14.32
C THR A 57 12.90 -1.83 14.01
N SER A 58 13.57 -2.44 14.98
CA SER A 58 14.16 -3.78 14.85
C SER A 58 13.11 -4.91 14.86
N TYR A 59 11.83 -4.61 15.06
CA TYR A 59 10.74 -5.59 15.09
C TYR A 59 9.59 -5.12 14.20
N ILE A 60 8.93 -6.05 13.50
CA ILE A 60 7.72 -5.73 12.75
C ILE A 60 6.58 -5.52 13.75
N LEU A 61 6.02 -4.31 13.77
CA LEU A 61 4.86 -3.94 14.56
C LEU A 61 3.57 -4.05 13.72
N PRO A 62 2.37 -4.10 14.36
CA PRO A 62 1.10 -4.09 13.65
C PRO A 62 0.95 -2.90 12.69
N GLU A 63 1.56 -1.77 13.04
CA GLU A 63 1.52 -0.51 12.29
C GLU A 63 2.30 -0.59 10.98
N ASP A 64 3.29 -1.48 10.90
CA ASP A 64 4.14 -1.68 9.73
C ASP A 64 3.47 -2.60 8.70
N LEU A 65 2.50 -3.42 9.11
CA LEU A 65 1.78 -4.34 8.22
C LEU A 65 0.89 -3.60 7.22
N PRO A 66 0.53 -4.19 6.07
CA PRO A 66 -0.49 -3.63 5.17
C PRO A 66 -1.83 -3.38 5.87
N LYS A 67 -2.55 -2.34 5.43
CA LYS A 67 -3.83 -1.90 6.03
C LYS A 67 -4.92 -2.98 6.02
N GLU A 68 -4.82 -3.94 5.11
CA GLU A 68 -5.74 -5.06 4.94
C GLU A 68 -5.61 -6.09 6.08
N ILE A 69 -4.44 -6.14 6.72
CA ILE A 69 -4.10 -7.10 7.79
C ILE A 69 -4.19 -6.42 9.17
N ARG A 70 -4.06 -5.10 9.22
CA ARG A 70 -4.24 -4.33 10.45
C ARG A 70 -5.65 -4.54 11.00
N PRO A 71 -5.80 -4.59 12.34
CA PRO A 71 -7.13 -4.57 12.92
C PRO A 71 -7.82 -3.26 12.48
N PRO A 72 -9.14 -3.27 12.24
CA PRO A 72 -9.89 -2.04 12.05
C PRO A 72 -9.63 -1.17 13.27
N SER A 73 -8.76 -0.17 13.09
CA SER A 73 -8.35 0.70 14.17
C SER A 73 -9.52 1.65 14.41
N ASP A 74 -10.33 1.31 15.41
CA ASP A 74 -11.45 2.09 15.96
C ASP A 74 -11.00 3.42 16.60
N ALA A 75 -9.70 3.70 16.61
CA ALA A 75 -9.20 5.03 16.93
C ALA A 75 -9.32 5.93 15.69
N ALA A 76 -10.36 6.75 15.69
CA ALA A 76 -10.46 7.98 14.91
C ALA A 76 -9.32 8.92 15.32
N VAL A 77 -8.12 8.69 14.78
CA VAL A 77 -7.04 9.68 14.86
C VAL A 77 -7.48 10.87 14.01
N PRO A 78 -7.60 12.10 14.56
CA PRO A 78 -7.94 13.28 13.79
C PRO A 78 -6.90 13.46 12.67
N GLY A 79 -7.34 13.41 11.41
CA GLY A 79 -6.45 13.45 10.24
C GLY A 79 -6.19 12.09 9.57
N LYS A 80 -6.61 10.97 10.18
CA LYS A 80 -6.55 9.64 9.54
C LYS A 80 -7.49 9.60 8.34
N GLY A 81 -6.94 9.29 7.16
CA GLY A 81 -7.72 9.36 5.92
C GLY A 81 -7.86 10.78 5.36
N LEU A 82 -7.26 11.81 5.98
CA LEU A 82 -7.27 13.17 5.41
C LEU A 82 -6.35 13.19 4.19
N TYR A 83 -5.12 12.69 4.30
CA TYR A 83 -4.21 12.57 3.15
C TYR A 83 -4.85 11.74 2.04
N GLU A 84 -5.43 10.57 2.36
CA GLU A 84 -6.08 9.73 1.36
C GLU A 84 -7.29 10.40 0.70
N ARG A 85 -8.12 11.14 1.47
CA ARG A 85 -9.26 11.88 0.93
C ARG A 85 -8.84 13.06 0.07
N GLU A 86 -7.92 13.89 0.54
CA GLU A 86 -7.39 15.04 -0.19
C GLU A 86 -6.66 14.60 -1.46
N PHE A 87 -5.85 13.55 -1.36
CA PHE A 87 -5.16 12.98 -2.51
C PHE A 87 -6.15 12.38 -3.52
N ALA A 88 -7.17 11.66 -3.07
CA ALA A 88 -8.22 11.13 -3.96
C ALA A 88 -9.01 12.26 -4.64
N ALA A 89 -9.36 13.32 -3.91
CA ALA A 89 -10.04 14.49 -4.45
C ALA A 89 -9.19 15.23 -5.49
N PHE A 90 -7.91 15.45 -5.17
CA PHE A 90 -6.94 16.04 -6.08
C PHE A 90 -6.76 15.18 -7.35
N GLN A 91 -6.55 13.88 -7.19
CA GLN A 91 -6.42 12.94 -8.31
C GLN A 91 -7.66 12.95 -9.20
N LYS A 92 -8.86 12.92 -8.61
CA LYS A 92 -10.11 13.00 -9.37
C LYS A 92 -10.18 14.27 -10.20
N SER A 93 -9.89 15.42 -9.59
CA SER A 93 -9.90 16.72 -10.29
C SER A 93 -8.90 16.78 -11.45
N LEU A 94 -7.72 16.17 -11.27
CA LEU A 94 -6.67 16.11 -12.29
C LEU A 94 -7.12 15.24 -13.47
N PHE A 95 -7.67 14.06 -13.20
CA PHE A 95 -8.15 13.15 -14.23
C PHE A 95 -9.33 13.74 -15.01
N GLU A 96 -10.28 14.38 -14.33
CA GLU A 96 -11.39 15.11 -14.98
C GLU A 96 -10.90 16.22 -15.90
N ARG A 97 -9.92 17.01 -15.46
CA ARG A 97 -9.32 18.06 -16.28
C ARG A 97 -8.64 17.49 -17.52
N MET A 98 -7.85 16.43 -17.35
CA MET A 98 -7.17 15.78 -18.47
C MET A 98 -8.14 15.16 -19.48
N LEU A 99 -9.22 14.54 -19.00
CA LEU A 99 -10.28 14.03 -19.87
C LEU A 99 -10.97 15.16 -20.64
N ARG A 100 -11.23 16.30 -19.99
CA ARG A 100 -11.85 17.46 -20.64
C ARG A 100 -10.95 18.06 -21.72
N GLU A 101 -9.67 18.28 -21.42
CA GLU A 101 -8.69 18.85 -22.36
C GLU A 101 -8.43 17.94 -23.56
N THR A 102 -8.55 16.63 -23.37
CA THR A 102 -8.37 15.62 -24.43
C THR A 102 -9.68 15.16 -25.08
N ARG A 103 -10.81 15.84 -24.77
CA ARG A 103 -12.15 15.51 -25.29
C ARG A 103 -12.54 14.04 -25.10
N GLY A 104 -12.19 13.48 -23.94
CA GLY A 104 -12.47 12.09 -23.58
C GLY A 104 -11.47 11.07 -24.14
N ASN A 105 -10.42 11.49 -24.84
CA ASN A 105 -9.39 10.58 -25.32
C ASN A 105 -8.48 10.11 -24.17
N ARG A 106 -8.86 8.99 -23.56
CA ARG A 106 -8.18 8.37 -22.42
C ARG A 106 -6.71 8.01 -22.72
N ALA A 107 -6.37 7.64 -23.95
CA ALA A 107 -4.99 7.31 -24.32
C ALA A 107 -4.10 8.57 -24.36
N GLU A 108 -4.63 9.67 -24.89
CA GLU A 108 -3.96 10.98 -24.89
C GLU A 108 -3.83 11.54 -23.47
N ALA A 109 -4.90 11.44 -22.66
CA ALA A 109 -4.91 11.89 -21.26
C ALA A 109 -3.86 11.16 -20.43
N ALA A 110 -3.79 9.82 -20.58
CA ALA A 110 -2.79 9.00 -19.93
C ALA A 110 -1.37 9.40 -20.35
N ARG A 111 -1.13 9.58 -21.65
CA ARG A 111 0.19 9.97 -22.20
C ARG A 111 0.66 11.30 -21.63
N ARG A 112 -0.22 12.30 -21.54
CA ARG A 112 0.11 13.63 -21.00
C ARG A 112 0.43 13.62 -19.51
N LEU A 113 -0.15 12.69 -18.74
CA LEU A 113 0.19 12.48 -17.34
C LEU A 113 1.43 11.59 -17.15
N GLY A 114 1.98 11.00 -18.22
CA GLY A 114 3.06 10.01 -18.14
C GLY A 114 2.58 8.64 -17.63
N TRP A 115 1.29 8.35 -17.72
CA TRP A 115 0.69 7.10 -17.25
C TRP A 115 0.50 6.11 -18.39
N HIS A 116 0.65 4.82 -18.07
CA HIS A 116 0.23 3.76 -18.96
C HIS A 116 -1.30 3.75 -19.13
N GLN A 117 -1.79 3.54 -20.35
CA GLN A 117 -3.22 3.61 -20.67
C GLN A 117 -4.08 2.67 -19.82
N ASN A 118 -3.61 1.44 -19.57
CA ASN A 118 -4.36 0.47 -18.76
C ASN A 118 -4.47 0.91 -17.29
N SER A 119 -3.41 1.51 -16.74
CA SER A 119 -3.39 2.03 -15.38
C SER A 119 -4.31 3.24 -15.24
N PHE A 120 -4.30 4.14 -16.24
CA PHE A 120 -5.18 5.29 -16.29
C PHE A 120 -6.66 4.86 -16.39
N ARG A 121 -6.98 3.91 -17.27
CA ARG A 121 -8.35 3.39 -17.44
C ARG A 121 -8.87 2.74 -16.16
N ARG A 122 -8.07 1.87 -15.53
CA ARG A 122 -8.43 1.25 -14.25
C ARG A 122 -8.71 2.32 -13.21
N ARG A 123 -7.86 3.35 -13.13
CA ARG A 123 -8.01 4.43 -12.17
C ARG A 123 -9.25 5.30 -12.43
N CYS A 124 -9.62 5.57 -13.69
CA CYS A 124 -10.88 6.24 -14.02
C CYS A 124 -12.10 5.45 -13.52
N SER A 125 -12.10 4.13 -13.67
CA SER A 125 -13.21 3.27 -13.21
C SER A 125 -13.31 3.28 -11.68
N GLU A 126 -12.17 3.17 -10.97
CA GLU A 126 -12.11 3.27 -9.51
C GLU A 126 -12.57 4.63 -8.96
N LEU A 127 -12.40 5.71 -9.73
CA LEU A 127 -12.80 7.09 -9.37
C LEU A 127 -14.23 7.46 -9.83
N GLY A 128 -14.93 6.56 -10.53
CA GLY A 128 -16.26 6.81 -11.08
C GLY A 128 -16.31 7.85 -12.20
N LEU A 129 -15.27 7.91 -13.04
CA LEU A 129 -15.10 8.86 -14.14
C LEU A 129 -15.42 8.25 -15.53
N GLU A 130 -16.46 7.41 -15.60
CA GLU A 130 -16.84 6.68 -16.83
C GLU A 130 -17.56 7.55 -17.88
#